data_AF-A0A937ZIH5-F1
#
_entry.id   AF-A0A937ZIH5-F1
#
_cell.length_a   1.000
_cell.length_b   1.000
_cell.length_c   1.000
_cell.angle_alpha   90.00
_cell.angle_beta   90.00
_cell.angle_gamma   90.00
#
_symmetry.space_group_name_H-M   'P 1'
#
loop_
_entity.id
_entity.type
_entity.pdbx_description
1 polymer ?
#
loop_
_entity_poly.entity_id
_entity_poly.type
_entity_poly.pdbx_seq_one_letter_code
_entity_poly.pdbx_strand_id
1 'polypeptide(L)'
;MTADIHTPKPDRAAPLATGGALGWARANLFGTPASAVTTVLLAVVLGWAAWRIAEWAIFNAIWEHVAPEVCKANVGGACWAFIGEKYRLILFGRYPFGEHWRPLLAMFVLVA
;
A
#
# COMPACT_ATOMS: atom_id res chain seq x y z
N MET A 1 -23.18 -53.04 34.70
CA MET A 1 -22.17 -52.05 34.23
C MET A 1 -21.45 -52.67 33.05
N THR A 2 -21.96 -52.50 31.84
CA THR A 2 -21.25 -52.88 30.60
C THR A 2 -20.44 -51.67 30.16
N ALA A 3 -19.12 -51.80 30.14
CA ALA A 3 -18.24 -50.76 29.66
C ALA A 3 -18.24 -50.77 28.13
N ASP A 4 -18.72 -49.69 27.52
CA ASP A 4 -18.57 -49.50 26.08
C ASP A 4 -17.10 -49.22 25.76
N ILE A 5 -16.52 -50.08 24.92
CA ILE A 5 -15.13 -49.92 24.43
C ILE A 5 -15.14 -48.86 23.33
N HIS A 6 -14.54 -47.71 23.62
CA HIS A 6 -14.31 -46.69 22.60
C HIS A 6 -13.30 -47.20 21.57
N THR A 7 -13.75 -47.42 20.34
CA THR A 7 -12.87 -47.73 19.21
C THR A 7 -12.34 -46.41 18.63
N PRO A 8 -11.03 -46.10 18.77
CA PRO A 8 -10.47 -44.90 18.19
C PRO A 8 -10.55 -44.98 16.66
N LYS A 9 -11.02 -43.88 16.06
CA LYS A 9 -11.11 -43.73 14.60
C LYS A 9 -9.69 -43.54 14.06
N PRO A 10 -9.34 -44.14 12.90
CA PRO A 10 -8.00 -44.01 12.34
C PRO A 10 -7.62 -42.54 12.13
N ASP A 11 -6.38 -42.20 12.47
CA ASP A 11 -5.84 -40.85 12.35
C ASP A 11 -5.82 -40.42 10.89
N ARG A 12 -6.42 -39.25 10.58
CA ARG A 12 -6.24 -38.61 9.27
C ARG A 12 -4.97 -37.78 9.27
N ALA A 13 -4.31 -37.73 8.11
CA ALA A 13 -3.22 -36.80 7.88
C ALA A 13 -3.69 -35.36 8.15
N ALA A 14 -2.86 -34.58 8.85
CA ALA A 14 -3.11 -33.17 9.08
C ALA A 14 -3.33 -32.45 7.74
N PRO A 15 -4.34 -31.58 7.61
CA PRO A 15 -4.58 -30.88 6.35
C PRO A 15 -3.35 -30.04 6.01
N LEU A 16 -2.74 -30.37 4.88
CA LEU A 16 -1.66 -29.58 4.30
C LEU A 16 -2.27 -28.21 3.96
N ALA A 17 -1.78 -27.13 4.58
CA ALA A 17 -2.16 -25.73 4.36
C ALA A 17 -3.20 -25.07 5.31
N THR A 18 -3.41 -25.57 6.52
CA THR A 18 -4.24 -24.84 7.53
C THR A 18 -3.49 -23.73 8.28
N GLY A 19 -2.17 -23.63 8.15
CA GLY A 19 -1.33 -22.69 8.91
C GLY A 19 -0.45 -21.78 8.05
N GLY A 20 -0.02 -20.66 8.63
CA GLY A 20 0.93 -19.71 8.03
C GLY A 20 0.30 -18.71 7.06
N ALA A 21 1.14 -17.82 6.51
CA ALA A 21 0.70 -16.74 5.62
C ALA A 21 -0.01 -17.26 4.35
N LEU A 22 0.43 -18.41 3.81
CA LEU A 22 -0.16 -19.02 2.62
C LEU A 22 -1.55 -19.61 2.91
N GLY A 23 -1.73 -20.27 4.06
CA GLY A 23 -3.03 -20.77 4.51
C GLY A 23 -4.02 -19.62 4.76
N TRP A 24 -3.55 -18.54 5.40
CA TRP A 24 -4.34 -17.32 5.60
C TRP A 24 -4.75 -16.66 4.28
N ALA A 25 -3.83 -16.53 3.31
CA ALA A 25 -4.12 -15.93 2.01
C ALA A 25 -5.15 -16.76 1.24
N ARG A 26 -5.02 -18.09 1.25
CA ARG A 26 -6.01 -18.97 0.63
C ARG A 26 -7.40 -18.84 1.29
N ALA A 27 -7.44 -18.73 2.62
CA ALA A 27 -8.69 -18.60 3.35
C ALA A 27 -9.38 -17.23 3.15
N ASN A 28 -8.61 -16.14 3.07
CA ASN A 28 -9.16 -14.77 3.10
C ASN A 28 -9.20 -14.09 1.73
N LEU A 29 -8.23 -14.33 0.85
CA LEU A 29 -8.15 -13.69 -0.47
C LEU A 29 -8.75 -14.57 -1.58
N PHE A 30 -8.56 -15.89 -1.48
CA PHE A 30 -8.95 -16.86 -2.52
C PHE A 30 -9.96 -17.90 -2.03
N GLY A 31 -10.69 -17.61 -0.95
CA GLY A 31 -11.60 -18.57 -0.30
C GLY A 31 -12.83 -18.92 -1.15
N THR A 32 -13.25 -18.03 -2.05
CA THR A 32 -14.35 -18.26 -3.01
C THR A 32 -13.97 -17.79 -4.41
N PRO A 33 -14.59 -18.32 -5.49
CA PRO A 33 -14.31 -17.86 -6.86
C PRO A 33 -14.53 -16.35 -7.05
N ALA A 34 -15.56 -15.78 -6.43
CA ALA A 34 -15.81 -14.33 -6.48
C ALA A 34 -14.70 -13.53 -5.78
N SER A 35 -14.23 -13.98 -4.61
CA SER A 35 -13.12 -13.34 -3.90
C SER A 35 -11.81 -13.46 -4.68
N ALA A 36 -11.57 -14.61 -5.31
CA ALA A 36 -10.40 -14.83 -6.14
C ALA A 36 -10.37 -13.89 -7.36
N VAL A 37 -11.50 -13.78 -8.09
CA VAL A 37 -11.63 -12.85 -9.23
C VAL A 37 -11.43 -11.40 -8.76
N THR A 38 -12.08 -10.99 -7.67
CA THR A 38 -11.96 -9.63 -7.13
C THR A 38 -10.52 -9.32 -6.73
N THR A 39 -9.85 -10.25 -6.05
CA THR A 39 -8.44 -10.11 -5.64
C THR A 39 -7.53 -9.95 -6.85
N VAL A 40 -7.70 -10.78 -7.88
CA VAL A 40 -6.88 -10.70 -9.10
C VAL A 40 -7.13 -9.38 -9.83
N LEU A 41 -8.39 -8.96 -9.97
CA LEU A 41 -8.72 -7.68 -10.61
C LEU A 41 -8.10 -6.50 -9.86
N LEU A 42 -8.22 -6.46 -8.54
CA LEU A 42 -7.58 -5.43 -7.72
C LEU A 42 -6.07 -5.46 -7.86
N ALA A 43 -5.44 -6.64 -7.83
CA ALA A 43 -4.00 -6.77 -8.02
C ALA A 43 -3.54 -6.23 -9.38
N VAL A 44 -4.29 -6.51 -10.46
CA VAL A 44 -3.99 -5.99 -11.80
C VAL A 44 -4.14 -4.48 -11.85
N VAL A 45 -5.23 -3.92 -11.32
CA VAL A 45 -5.47 -2.47 -11.30
C VAL A 45 -4.41 -1.76 -10.48
N LEU A 46 -4.08 -2.29 -9.30
CA LEU A 46 -3.04 -1.73 -8.44
C LEU A 46 -1.66 -1.82 -9.10
N GLY A 47 -1.33 -2.94 -9.75
CA GLY A 47 -0.09 -3.10 -10.49
C GLY A 47 0.03 -2.12 -11.65
N TRP A 48 -1.05 -1.95 -12.43
CA TRP A 48 -1.10 -0.97 -13.51
C TRP A 48 -0.96 0.47 -12.99
N ALA A 49 -1.72 0.83 -11.95
CA ALA A 49 -1.64 2.15 -11.35
C ALA A 49 -0.25 2.44 -10.77
N ALA A 50 0.34 1.46 -10.06
CA ALA A 50 1.70 1.57 -9.53
C ALA A 50 2.73 1.80 -10.64
N TRP A 51 2.61 1.09 -11.77
CA TRP A 51 3.48 1.30 -12.93
C TRP A 51 3.33 2.72 -13.50
N ARG A 52 2.09 3.18 -13.72
CA ARG A 52 1.84 4.54 -14.24
C ARG A 52 2.33 5.63 -13.29
N ILE A 53 2.20 5.42 -11.98
CA ILE A 53 2.74 6.33 -10.96
C ILE A 53 4.27 6.31 -11.01
N ALA A 54 4.92 5.15 -11.12
CA ALA A 54 6.37 5.07 -11.22
C ALA A 54 6.90 5.74 -12.49
N GLU A 55 6.23 5.54 -13.63
CA GLU A 55 6.52 6.20 -14.90
C GLU A 55 6.50 7.72 -14.76
N TRP A 56 5.46 8.26 -14.14
CA TRP A 56 5.32 9.69 -13.90
C TRP A 56 6.29 10.24 -12.84
N ALA A 57 6.38 9.57 -11.68
CA ALA A 57 7.10 10.07 -10.51
C ALA A 57 8.61 9.83 -10.56
N ILE A 58 9.07 8.81 -11.28
CA ILE A 58 10.47 8.39 -11.25
C ILE A 58 11.08 8.51 -12.64
N PHE A 59 10.51 7.82 -13.62
CA PHE A 59 11.15 7.64 -14.93
C PHE A 59 11.07 8.89 -15.82
N ASN A 60 9.93 9.59 -15.84
CA ASN A 60 9.75 10.82 -16.62
C ASN A 60 9.94 12.09 -15.78
N ALA A 61 10.40 11.97 -14.53
CA ALA A 61 10.46 13.08 -13.59
C ALA A 61 11.69 13.96 -13.78
N ILE A 62 11.55 15.25 -13.46
CA ILE A 62 12.65 16.22 -13.40
C ILE A 62 13.12 16.31 -11.96
N TRP A 63 14.36 15.87 -11.73
CA TRP A 63 15.00 15.83 -10.42
C TRP A 63 15.86 17.05 -10.10
N GLU A 64 16.46 17.67 -11.11
CA GLU A 64 17.40 18.78 -10.96
C GLU A 64 16.69 20.12 -10.73
N HIS A 65 17.36 21.06 -10.06
CA HIS A 65 16.87 22.43 -9.89
C HIS A 65 16.92 23.19 -11.21
N VAL A 66 15.81 23.17 -11.94
CA VAL A 66 15.65 23.84 -13.24
C VAL A 66 14.72 25.04 -13.17
N ALA A 67 14.75 25.87 -14.20
CA ALA A 67 13.80 26.97 -14.36
C ALA A 67 12.34 26.43 -14.39
N PRO A 68 11.36 27.13 -13.78
CA PRO A 68 9.97 26.67 -13.72
C PRO A 68 9.34 26.32 -15.08
N GLU A 69 9.81 26.96 -16.14
CA GLU A 69 9.35 26.80 -17.52
C GLU A 69 9.65 25.39 -18.04
N VAL A 70 10.78 24.81 -17.63
CA VAL A 70 11.18 23.43 -17.99
C VAL A 70 10.21 22.43 -17.37
N CYS A 71 9.84 22.63 -16.10
CA CYS A 71 8.84 21.78 -15.45
C CYS A 71 7.45 21.94 -16.06
N LYS A 72 7.05 23.15 -16.48
CA LYS A 72 5.77 23.37 -17.17
C LYS A 72 5.71 22.72 -18.55
N ALA A 73 6.85 22.63 -19.25
CA ALA A 73 6.94 21.96 -20.55
C ALA A 73 6.88 20.42 -20.44
N ASN A 74 7.26 19.84 -19.31
CA ASN A 74 7.19 18.39 -19.08
C ASN A 74 5.81 17.95 -18.56
N VAL A 75 4.84 17.82 -19.48
CA VAL A 75 3.44 17.46 -19.14
C VAL A 75 3.28 16.02 -18.65
N GLY A 76 4.26 15.14 -18.89
CA GLY A 76 4.19 13.70 -18.62
C GLY A 76 4.88 13.21 -17.35
N GLY A 77 5.54 14.09 -16.60
CA GLY A 77 6.38 13.71 -15.47
C GLY A 77 6.21 14.59 -14.23
N ALA A 78 6.61 14.07 -13.09
CA ALA A 78 6.66 14.85 -11.85
C ALA A 78 7.82 15.86 -11.90
N CYS A 79 7.61 17.05 -11.31
CA CYS A 79 8.67 18.03 -11.11
C CYS A 79 9.10 18.03 -9.64
N TRP A 80 10.17 17.30 -9.33
CA TRP A 80 10.71 17.26 -7.96
C TRP A 80 11.40 18.55 -7.56
N ALA A 81 11.92 19.31 -8.53
CA ALA A 81 12.44 20.66 -8.29
C ALA A 81 11.41 21.58 -7.61
N PHE A 82 10.16 21.55 -8.07
CA PHE A 82 9.07 22.32 -7.47
C PHE A 82 8.75 21.85 -6.05
N ILE A 83 8.71 20.53 -5.85
CA ILE A 83 8.45 19.95 -4.52
C ILE A 83 9.58 20.33 -3.57
N GLY A 84 10.85 20.25 -3.96
CA GLY A 84 11.99 20.66 -3.15
C GLY A 84 11.94 22.14 -2.73
N GLU A 85 11.47 23.02 -3.60
CA GLU A 85 11.33 24.46 -3.30
C GLU A 85 10.08 24.79 -2.46
N LYS A 86 9.02 23.99 -2.58
CA LYS A 86 7.69 24.32 -2.01
C LYS A 86 7.16 23.30 -0.99
N TYR A 87 7.94 22.28 -0.62
CA TYR A 87 7.49 21.23 0.32
C TYR A 87 6.94 21.83 1.62
N ARG A 88 7.55 22.91 2.11
CA ARG A 88 7.10 23.60 3.33
C ARG A 88 5.68 24.13 3.20
N LEU A 89 5.33 24.73 2.07
CA LEU A 89 3.98 25.22 1.80
C LEU A 89 3.02 24.04 1.54
N ILE A 90 3.48 22.97 0.91
CA ILE A 90 2.65 21.78 0.63
C ILE A 90 2.27 21.07 1.93
N LEU A 91 3.22 20.86 2.84
CA LEU A 91 3.00 20.13 4.09
C LEU A 91 2.36 20.98 5.18
N PHE A 92 2.79 22.23 5.34
CA PHE A 92 2.36 23.09 6.45
C PHE A 92 1.45 24.23 6.01
N GLY A 93 1.20 24.42 4.72
CA GLY A 93 0.41 25.55 4.25
C GLY A 93 1.01 26.89 4.69
N ARG A 94 0.14 27.78 5.18
CA ARG A 94 0.52 29.12 5.68
C ARG A 94 0.94 29.13 7.16
N TYR A 95 1.20 27.97 7.76
CA TYR A 95 1.56 27.90 9.18
C TYR A 95 2.91 28.60 9.45
N PRO A 96 3.01 29.42 10.51
CA PRO A 96 4.27 30.08 10.85
C PRO A 96 5.37 29.05 11.14
N PHE A 97 6.59 29.35 10.70
CA PHE A 97 7.70 28.40 10.70
C PHE A 97 8.01 27.82 12.09
N GLY A 98 8.00 28.67 13.12
CA GLY A 98 8.27 28.24 14.50
C GLY A 98 7.23 27.30 15.09
N GLU A 99 6.07 27.17 14.46
CA GLU A 99 4.94 26.43 15.00
C GLU A 99 4.64 25.15 14.22
N HIS A 100 5.47 24.77 13.24
CA HIS A 100 5.28 23.54 12.44
C HIS A 100 5.20 22.25 13.28
N TRP A 101 5.72 22.26 14.50
CA TRP A 101 5.57 21.17 15.46
C TRP A 101 4.09 20.85 15.79
N ARG A 102 3.20 21.85 15.77
CA ARG A 102 1.77 21.68 16.09
C ARG A 102 1.04 20.79 15.08
N PRO A 103 1.05 21.09 13.76
CA PRO A 103 0.45 20.19 12.78
C PRO A 103 1.17 18.84 12.72
N LEU A 104 2.50 18.77 12.95
CA LEU A 104 3.21 17.48 13.04
C LEU A 104 2.68 16.61 14.18
N LEU A 105 2.52 17.17 15.38
CA LEU A 105 1.96 16.44 16.52
C LEU A 105 0.49 16.06 16.30
N ALA A 106 -0.31 16.95 15.72
CA ALA A 106 -1.71 16.65 15.40
C ALA A 106 -1.82 15.46 14.44
N MET A 107 -0.97 15.41 13.40
CA MET A 107 -0.89 14.27 12.49
C MET A 107 -0.42 13.00 13.19
N PHE A 108 0.56 13.09 14.09
CA PHE A 108 1.04 11.93 14.85
C PHE A 108 -0.05 11.34 15.76
N VAL A 109 -0.76 12.19 16.51
CA VAL A 109 -1.86 11.75 17.40
C VAL A 109 -3.02 11.14 16.62
N LEU A 110 -3.29 11.59 15.40
CA LEU A 110 -4.35 11.04 14.56
C LEU A 110 -4.02 9.64 14.01
N VAL A 111 -2.74 9.35 13.81
CA VAL A 111 -2.27 8.06 13.25
C VAL A 111 -1.98 7.03 14.35
N ALA A 112 -1.61 7.47 15.55
CA ALA A 112 -1.35 6.62 16.72
C ALA A 112 -2.63 6.00 17.29
#